data_AF-A0A8J3ICB6-F1
#
_entry.id   AF-A0A8J3ICB6-F1
#
_cell.length_a   1.000
_cell.length_b   1.000
_cell.length_c   1.000
_cell.angle_alpha   90.00
_cell.angle_beta   90.00
_cell.angle_gamma   90.00
#
_symmetry.space_group_name_H-M   'P 1'
#
loop_
_entity.id
_entity.type
_entity.pdbx_description
1 polymer ?
#
loop_
_entity_poly.entity_id
_entity_poly.type
_entity_poly.pdbx_seq_one_letter_code
_entity_poly.pdbx_strand_id
1 'polypeptide(L)'
;MALLILKILLALYALQGFIKPLLHFIVKKERRMKMAEAMYAKKEGKADVSRLTDGMLYLFCLILLGLLASSGIEYLNFTTGFLVGLTALQLYFHAFNQPLEKQPAPPLTPIKMMSYAIKEMPGKAWVSTLFMSAILFWCLVMIILNVI
;
A
#
# COMPACT_ATOMS: atom_id res chain seq x y z
N MET A 1 -23.82 -6.63 -12.91
CA MET A 1 -22.52 -6.48 -13.60
C MET A 1 -21.52 -5.66 -12.81
N ALA A 2 -21.82 -4.40 -12.42
CA ALA A 2 -20.90 -3.54 -11.65
C ALA A 2 -20.36 -4.21 -10.37
N LEU A 3 -21.23 -4.85 -9.58
CA LEU A 3 -20.85 -5.58 -8.37
C LEU A 3 -19.85 -6.73 -8.62
N LEU A 4 -20.01 -7.47 -9.71
CA LEU A 4 -19.10 -8.57 -10.04
C LEU A 4 -17.73 -8.02 -10.43
N ILE A 5 -17.69 -6.96 -11.26
CA ILE A 5 -16.45 -6.27 -11.63
C ILE A 5 -15.74 -5.75 -10.37
N LEU A 6 -16.49 -5.11 -9.47
CA LEU A 6 -15.96 -4.62 -8.20
C LEU A 6 -15.32 -5.75 -7.38
N LYS A 7 -16.03 -6.87 -7.21
CA LYS A 7 -15.51 -8.04 -6.48
C LYS A 7 -14.22 -8.57 -7.09
N ILE A 8 -14.14 -8.69 -8.41
CA ILE A 8 -12.91 -9.14 -9.11
C ILE A 8 -11.76 -8.17 -8.89
N LEU A 9 -11.99 -6.87 -9.07
CA LEU A 9 -10.94 -5.86 -8.88
C LEU A 9 -10.46 -5.80 -7.43
N LEU A 10 -11.38 -5.88 -6.46
CA LEU A 10 -11.05 -5.95 -5.03
C LEU A 10 -10.27 -7.22 -4.69
N ALA A 11 -10.63 -8.38 -5.25
CA ALA A 11 -9.89 -9.62 -5.04
C ALA A 11 -8.45 -9.51 -5.55
N LEU A 12 -8.26 -9.01 -6.78
CA LEU A 12 -6.93 -8.80 -7.36
C LEU A 12 -6.10 -7.80 -6.55
N TYR A 13 -6.72 -6.70 -6.13
CA TYR A 13 -6.04 -5.67 -5.35
C TYR A 13 -5.68 -6.15 -3.94
N ALA A 14 -6.58 -6.85 -3.26
CA ALA A 14 -6.32 -7.45 -1.95
C ALA A 14 -5.23 -8.53 -2.04
N LEU A 15 -5.23 -9.35 -3.10
CA LEU A 15 -4.20 -10.35 -3.35
C LEU A 15 -2.83 -9.68 -3.57
N GLN A 16 -2.78 -8.63 -4.39
CA GLN A 16 -1.57 -7.84 -4.58
C GLN A 16 -1.06 -7.24 -3.25
N GLY A 17 -1.99 -6.68 -2.45
CA GLY A 17 -1.71 -6.09 -1.15
C GLY A 17 -1.21 -7.10 -0.12
N PHE A 18 -1.65 -8.36 -0.21
CA PHE A 18 -1.20 -9.45 0.66
C PHE A 18 0.18 -9.99 0.23
N ILE A 19 0.44 -10.13 -1.06
CA ILE A 19 1.70 -10.69 -1.58
C ILE A 19 2.88 -9.72 -1.39
N LYS A 20 2.68 -8.42 -1.63
CA LYS A 20 3.78 -7.43 -1.60
C LYS A 20 4.54 -7.38 -0.25
N PRO A 21 3.88 -7.30 0.91
CA PRO A 21 4.54 -7.33 2.21
C PRO A 21 5.33 -8.62 2.43
N LEU A 22 4.78 -9.78 2.04
CA LEU A 22 5.47 -11.06 2.16
C LEU A 22 6.78 -11.08 1.37
N LEU A 23 6.75 -10.62 0.12
CA LEU A 23 7.95 -10.46 -0.70
C LEU A 23 8.95 -9.48 -0.07
N HIS A 24 8.46 -8.43 0.59
CA HIS A 24 9.32 -7.43 1.23
C HIS A 24 10.16 -8.00 2.38
N PHE A 25 9.62 -8.96 3.14
CA PHE A 25 10.37 -9.65 4.20
C PHE A 25 11.39 -10.67 3.65
N ILE A 26 11.11 -11.26 2.49
CA ILE A 26 12.00 -12.25 1.85
C ILE A 26 13.21 -11.58 1.20
N VAL A 27 13.06 -10.37 0.66
CA VAL A 27 14.15 -9.68 -0.06
C VAL A 27 15.19 -9.12 0.93
N LYS A 28 16.46 -9.49 0.74
CA LYS A 28 17.61 -9.01 1.53
C LYS A 28 17.69 -7.48 1.59
N LYS A 29 18.15 -6.93 2.74
CA LYS A 29 18.26 -5.49 3.02
C LYS A 29 18.98 -4.75 1.89
N GLU A 30 20.11 -5.27 1.42
CA GLU A 30 20.94 -4.64 0.39
C GLU A 30 20.19 -4.45 -0.92
N ARG A 31 19.40 -5.47 -1.31
CA ARG A 31 18.59 -5.40 -2.55
C ARG A 31 17.45 -4.40 -2.40
N ARG A 32 16.79 -4.34 -1.24
CA ARG A 32 15.75 -3.33 -0.96
C ARG A 32 16.31 -1.92 -1.04
N MET A 33 17.48 -1.68 -0.45
CA MET A 33 18.17 -0.39 -0.45
C MET A 33 18.59 0.01 -1.86
N LYS A 34 19.20 -0.89 -2.64
CA LYS A 34 19.53 -0.64 -4.06
C LYS A 34 18.30 -0.29 -4.90
N MET A 35 17.16 -0.95 -4.66
CA MET A 35 15.90 -0.60 -5.33
C MET A 35 15.40 0.79 -4.91
N ALA A 36 15.65 1.23 -3.67
CA ALA A 36 15.28 2.57 -3.20
C ALA A 36 16.14 3.62 -3.90
N GLU A 37 17.45 3.39 -3.90
CA GLU A 37 18.42 4.22 -4.60
C GLU A 37 18.08 4.31 -6.08
N ALA A 38 17.73 3.21 -6.75
CA ALA A 38 17.33 3.22 -8.15
C ALA A 38 16.02 3.98 -8.43
N MET A 39 15.04 3.94 -7.52
CA MET A 39 13.78 4.69 -7.68
C MET A 39 13.98 6.20 -7.55
N TYR A 40 14.90 6.63 -6.67
CA TYR A 40 15.18 8.05 -6.44
C TYR A 40 16.48 8.54 -7.11
N ALA A 41 17.15 7.68 -7.87
CA ALA A 41 18.29 8.05 -8.70
C ALA A 41 17.75 8.97 -9.80
N LYS A 42 18.10 10.25 -9.70
CA LYS A 42 17.69 11.32 -10.59
C LYS A 42 18.00 10.93 -12.04
N LYS A 43 17.00 10.49 -12.81
CA LYS A 43 17.08 10.50 -14.27
C LYS A 43 16.61 11.86 -14.73
N GLU A 44 17.56 12.75 -15.00
CA GLU A 44 17.28 14.05 -15.61
C GLU A 44 16.37 13.85 -16.84
N GLY A 45 15.22 14.53 -16.83
CA GLY A 45 14.28 14.54 -17.96
C GLY A 45 13.29 13.37 -18.08
N LYS A 46 13.23 12.40 -17.16
CA LYS A 46 12.18 11.36 -17.19
C LYS A 46 11.04 11.68 -16.23
N ALA A 47 9.81 11.48 -16.67
CA ALA A 47 8.63 11.52 -15.81
C ALA A 47 8.89 10.65 -14.57
N ASP A 48 8.70 11.24 -13.39
CA ASP A 48 8.89 10.60 -12.11
C ASP A 48 7.97 9.38 -12.05
N VAL A 49 8.54 8.17 -12.17
CA VAL A 49 7.79 6.91 -12.23
C VAL A 49 6.90 6.76 -11.00
N SER A 50 7.30 7.36 -9.87
CA SER A 50 6.47 7.45 -8.67
C SER A 50 5.18 8.22 -8.94
N ARG A 51 5.26 9.42 -9.54
CA ARG A 51 4.07 10.26 -9.80
C ARG A 51 3.09 9.61 -10.76
N LEU A 52 3.57 8.93 -11.80
CA LEU A 52 2.70 8.20 -12.72
C LEU A 52 1.99 7.06 -11.99
N THR A 53 2.73 6.28 -11.19
CA THR A 53 2.19 5.17 -10.41
C THR A 53 1.14 5.67 -9.41
N ASP A 54 1.44 6.76 -8.70
CA ASP A 54 0.52 7.39 -7.74
C ASP A 54 -0.76 7.86 -8.45
N GLY A 55 -0.62 8.52 -9.61
CA GLY A 55 -1.77 8.95 -10.42
C GLY A 55 -2.64 7.79 -10.89
N MET A 56 -2.03 6.68 -11.33
CA MET A 56 -2.77 5.46 -11.70
C MET A 56 -3.51 4.84 -10.50
N LEU A 57 -2.88 4.84 -9.32
CA LEU A 57 -3.53 4.35 -8.10
C LEU A 57 -4.70 5.23 -7.70
N TYR A 58 -4.58 6.56 -7.80
CA TYR A 58 -5.70 7.47 -7.56
C TYR A 58 -6.87 7.20 -8.52
N LEU A 59 -6.58 7.07 -9.81
CA LEU A 59 -7.60 6.73 -10.80
C LEU A 59 -8.27 5.39 -10.49
N PHE A 60 -7.49 4.38 -10.11
CA PHE A 60 -8.00 3.08 -9.72
C PHE A 60 -8.93 3.17 -8.49
N CYS A 61 -8.56 3.94 -7.46
CA CYS A 61 -9.43 4.20 -6.31
C CYS A 61 -10.75 4.88 -6.71
N LEU A 62 -10.72 5.85 -7.63
CA LEU A 62 -11.95 6.49 -8.13
C LEU A 62 -12.85 5.49 -8.87
N ILE A 63 -12.28 4.57 -9.66
CA ILE A 63 -13.02 3.50 -10.32
C ILE A 63 -13.69 2.58 -9.28
N LEU A 64 -12.95 2.15 -8.25
CA LEU A 64 -13.51 1.32 -7.18
C LEU A 64 -14.65 2.03 -6.43
N LEU A 65 -14.48 3.32 -6.13
CA LEU A 65 -15.52 4.12 -5.47
C LEU A 65 -16.78 4.27 -6.34
N GLY A 66 -16.62 4.52 -7.65
CA GLY A 66 -17.76 4.60 -8.57
C GLY A 66 -18.50 3.26 -8.70
N LEU A 67 -17.76 2.15 -8.77
CA LEU A 67 -18.34 0.81 -8.77
C LEU A 67 -19.04 0.47 -7.45
N LEU A 68 -18.48 0.89 -6.32
CA LEU A 68 -19.10 0.69 -5.01
C LEU A 68 -20.38 1.52 -4.87
N ALA A 69 -20.34 2.80 -5.24
CA ALA A 69 -21.49 3.70 -5.22
C ALA A 69 -22.65 3.17 -6.09
N SER A 70 -22.34 2.66 -7.28
CA SER A 70 -23.35 2.05 -8.17
C SER A 70 -23.87 0.70 -7.70
N SER A 71 -23.19 0.04 -6.75
CA SER A 71 -23.64 -1.24 -6.16
C SER A 71 -24.42 -1.06 -4.85
N GLY A 72 -24.55 0.16 -4.34
CA GLY A 72 -25.17 0.48 -3.06
C GLY A 72 -24.16 0.53 -1.92
N ILE A 73 -23.90 1.74 -1.40
CA ILE A 73 -23.04 1.97 -0.24
C ILE A 73 -23.90 1.96 1.02
N GLU A 74 -23.53 1.13 1.99
CA GLU A 74 -23.94 1.32 3.37
C GLU A 74 -22.93 2.26 4.05
N TYR A 75 -23.39 3.43 4.48
CA TYR A 75 -22.51 4.54 4.87
C TYR A 75 -21.74 4.24 6.15
N LEU A 76 -22.34 3.53 7.12
CA LEU A 76 -21.66 3.20 8.38
C LEU A 76 -20.47 2.26 8.14
N ASN A 77 -20.67 1.23 7.34
CA ASN A 77 -19.63 0.27 6.94
C ASN A 77 -18.50 0.96 6.18
N PHE A 78 -18.85 1.83 5.22
CA PHE A 78 -17.86 2.59 4.45
C PHE A 78 -17.05 3.54 5.35
N THR A 79 -17.72 4.37 6.15
CA THR A 79 -17.06 5.34 7.03
C THR A 79 -16.20 4.65 8.08
N THR A 80 -16.68 3.57 8.68
CA THR A 80 -15.90 2.78 9.65
C THR A 80 -14.67 2.18 8.99
N GLY A 81 -14.82 1.51 7.84
CA GLY A 81 -13.69 0.94 7.11
C GLY A 81 -12.66 2.00 6.69
N PHE A 82 -13.12 3.16 6.24
CA PHE A 82 -12.25 4.28 5.87
C PHE A 82 -11.43 4.81 7.06
N LEU A 83 -12.08 5.05 8.20
CA LEU A 83 -11.40 5.53 9.42
C LEU A 83 -10.42 4.51 9.98
N VAL A 84 -10.78 3.23 9.98
CA VAL A 84 -9.87 2.13 10.38
C VAL A 84 -8.66 2.08 9.45
N GLY A 85 -8.87 2.18 8.13
CA GLY A 85 -7.79 2.19 7.14
C GLY A 85 -6.82 3.37 7.32
N LEU A 86 -7.36 4.59 7.50
CA LEU A 86 -6.55 5.78 7.78
C LEU A 86 -5.73 5.63 9.06
N THR A 87 -6.35 5.13 10.12
CA THR A 87 -5.69 4.92 11.42
C THR A 87 -4.59 3.88 11.32
N ALA A 88 -4.85 2.76 10.64
CA ALA A 88 -3.86 1.70 10.42
C ALA A 88 -2.65 2.21 9.63
N LEU A 89 -2.89 3.03 8.60
CA LEU A 89 -1.82 3.66 7.82
C LEU A 89 -1.00 4.65 8.65
N GLN A 90 -1.66 5.47 9.48
CA GLN A 90 -0.98 6.40 10.39
C GLN A 90 -0.08 5.66 11.39
N LEU A 91 -0.58 4.60 12.01
CA LEU A 91 0.17 3.78 12.96
C LEU A 91 1.34 3.07 12.27
N TYR A 92 1.12 2.55 11.06
CA TYR A 92 2.17 1.95 10.24
C TYR A 92 3.32 2.95 10.01
N PHE A 93 3.02 4.18 9.59
CA PHE A 93 4.06 5.19 9.35
C PHE A 93 4.73 5.69 10.64
N HIS A 94 3.99 5.79 11.74
CA HIS A 94 4.56 6.17 13.04
C HIS A 94 5.66 5.22 13.50
N ALA A 95 5.53 3.92 13.22
CA ALA A 95 6.55 2.94 13.56
C ALA A 95 7.91 3.21 12.89
N PHE A 96 7.94 4.00 11.82
CA PHE A 96 9.16 4.36 11.07
C PHE A 96 9.69 5.77 11.35
N ASN A 97 9.08 6.51 12.28
CA ASN A 97 9.55 7.85 12.67
C ASN A 97 10.76 7.76 13.62
N GLN A 98 11.90 7.30 13.10
CA GLN A 98 13.13 7.13 13.86
C GLN A 98 14.34 7.54 13.01
N PRO A 99 15.46 7.92 13.62
CA PRO A 99 16.69 8.22 12.89
C PRO A 99 17.16 7.00 12.08
N LEU A 100 17.63 7.25 10.86
CA LEU A 100 18.23 6.25 9.97
C LEU A 100 19.72 6.11 10.27
N GLU A 101 20.26 4.90 10.18
CA GLU A 101 21.72 4.68 10.27
C GLU A 101 22.41 5.29 9.05
N LYS A 102 21.80 5.11 7.86
CA LYS A 102 22.28 5.67 6.60
C LYS A 102 21.24 6.60 5.99
N GLN A 103 21.57 7.89 5.98
CA GLN A 103 20.74 8.92 5.34
C GLN A 103 20.74 8.76 3.81
N PRO A 104 19.60 8.96 3.13
CA PRO A 104 19.57 9.02 1.67
C PRO A 104 20.38 10.21 1.16
N ALA A 105 20.95 10.08 -0.04
CA ALA A 105 21.61 11.21 -0.69
C ALA A 105 20.60 12.36 -0.93
N PRO A 106 21.00 13.64 -0.85
CA PRO A 106 20.16 14.77 -1.21
C PRO A 106 19.60 14.68 -2.65
N PRO A 107 18.44 15.31 -2.94
CA PRO A 107 17.59 16.05 -2.02
C PRO A 107 16.81 15.12 -1.07
N LEU A 108 16.67 15.56 0.18
CA LEU A 108 15.87 14.88 1.19
C LEU A 108 14.42 15.34 1.07
N THR A 109 13.51 14.40 0.81
CA THR A 109 12.07 14.65 0.86
C THR A 109 11.44 13.73 1.91
N PRO A 110 10.33 14.13 2.56
CA PRO A 110 9.67 13.28 3.56
C PRO A 110 9.33 11.87 3.03
N ILE A 111 8.86 11.79 1.77
CA ILE A 111 8.53 10.52 1.12
C ILE A 111 9.78 9.65 0.91
N LYS A 112 10.90 10.25 0.48
CA LYS A 112 12.17 9.54 0.30
C LYS A 112 12.70 9.02 1.64
N MET A 113 12.66 9.86 2.68
CA MET A 113 13.05 9.48 4.04
C MET A 113 12.24 8.30 4.56
N MET A 114 10.90 8.37 4.43
CA MET A 114 10.00 7.30 4.84
C MET A 114 10.26 6.00 4.06
N SER A 115 10.42 6.09 2.74
CA SER A 115 10.73 4.93 1.88
C SER A 115 12.03 4.23 2.29
N TYR A 116 13.06 5.00 2.67
CA TYR A 116 14.31 4.47 3.20
C TYR A 116 14.11 3.80 4.58
N ALA A 117 13.39 4.45 5.50
CA ALA A 117 13.08 3.91 6.83
C ALA A 117 12.40 2.54 6.77
N ILE A 118 11.40 2.41 5.90
CA ILE A 118 10.66 1.16 5.68
C ILE A 118 11.59 0.06 5.19
N LYS A 119 12.51 0.37 4.27
CA LYS A 119 13.40 -0.62 3.65
C LYS A 119 14.55 -1.04 4.55
N GLU A 120 15.02 -0.13 5.40
CA GLU A 120 16.09 -0.38 6.35
C GLU A 120 15.64 -1.34 7.45
N MET A 121 14.48 -1.10 8.05
CA MET A 121 13.96 -1.86 9.20
C MET A 121 12.48 -2.26 9.03
N PRO A 122 12.14 -3.11 8.04
CA PRO A 122 10.75 -3.44 7.71
C PRO A 122 9.98 -4.08 8.87
N GLY A 123 10.68 -4.75 9.79
CA GLY A 123 10.08 -5.39 10.95
C GLY A 123 9.54 -4.42 12.00
N LYS A 124 9.82 -3.11 11.93
CA LYS A 124 9.31 -2.16 12.93
C LYS A 124 7.78 -2.07 12.95
N ALA A 125 7.14 -2.12 11.79
CA ALA A 125 5.68 -2.10 11.69
C ALA A 125 5.07 -3.51 11.62
N TRP A 126 5.70 -4.52 12.24
CA TRP A 126 5.23 -5.90 12.15
C TRP A 126 3.79 -6.07 12.66
N VAL A 127 3.40 -5.37 13.73
CA VAL A 127 2.03 -5.40 14.29
C VAL A 127 1.03 -4.86 13.27
N SER A 128 1.27 -3.66 12.73
CA SER A 128 0.40 -3.07 11.71
C SER A 128 0.36 -3.91 10.43
N THR A 129 1.48 -4.51 10.05
CA THR A 129 1.57 -5.38 8.87
C THR A 129 0.77 -6.66 9.06
N LEU A 130 0.86 -7.29 10.24
CA LEU A 130 0.07 -8.47 10.58
C LEU A 130 -1.43 -8.15 10.60
N PHE A 131 -1.81 -7.04 11.24
CA PHE A 131 -3.20 -6.57 11.29
C PHE A 131 -3.78 -6.34 9.89
N MET A 132 -3.07 -5.58 9.03
CA MET A 132 -3.50 -5.34 7.65
C MET A 132 -3.55 -6.64 6.84
N SER A 133 -2.60 -7.56 7.04
CA SER A 133 -2.57 -8.85 6.35
C SER A 133 -3.75 -9.73 6.74
N ALA A 134 -4.11 -9.76 8.03
CA ALA A 134 -5.27 -10.51 8.52
C ALA A 134 -6.58 -9.97 7.93
N ILE A 135 -6.74 -8.65 7.87
CA ILE A 135 -7.91 -8.01 7.24
C ILE A 135 -7.95 -8.33 5.74
N LEU A 136 -6.83 -8.18 5.02
CA LEU A 136 -6.79 -8.48 3.59
C LEU A 136 -7.10 -9.96 3.30
N PHE A 137 -6.56 -10.87 4.11
CA PHE A 137 -6.85 -12.29 4.00
C PHE A 137 -8.34 -12.58 4.25
N TRP A 138 -8.92 -12.01 5.30
CA TRP A 138 -10.35 -12.12 5.58
C TRP A 138 -11.20 -11.59 4.42
N CYS A 139 -10.88 -10.39 3.90
CA CYS A 139 -11.55 -9.82 2.74
C CYS A 139 -11.48 -10.73 1.51
N LEU A 140 -10.31 -11.32 1.23
CA LEU A 140 -10.13 -12.28 0.13
C LEU A 140 -11.03 -13.50 0.30
N VAL A 141 -11.03 -14.12 1.48
CA VAL A 141 -11.89 -15.28 1.79
C VAL A 141 -13.36 -14.90 1.59
N MET A 142 -13.81 -13.77 2.14
CA MET A 142 -15.19 -13.32 2.00
C MET A 142 -15.55 -13.02 0.54
N ILE A 143 -14.68 -12.41 -0.25
CA ILE A 143 -14.95 -12.15 -1.66
C ILE A 143 -15.07 -13.48 -2.42
N ILE A 144 -14.14 -14.41 -2.24
CA ILE A 144 -14.14 -15.70 -2.93
C ILE A 144 -15.43 -16.49 -2.62
N LEU A 145 -15.81 -16.57 -1.34
CA LEU A 145 -17.02 -17.27 -0.89
C LEU A 145 -18.33 -16.62 -1.34
N ASN A 146 -18.31 -15.35 -1.75
CA ASN A 146 -19.50 -14.62 -2.20
C ASN A 146 -19.45 -14.27 -3.70
N VAL A 147 -18.42 -14.75 -4.42
CA VAL A 147 -18.27 -14.62 -5.88
C VAL A 147 -18.56 -15.96 -6.56
N ILE A 148 -18.09 -17.05 -5.96
CA ILE A 148 -18.50 -18.44 -6.29
C ILE A 148 -19.88 -18.68 -5.68
#